data_AF-A0A364NSI0-F1
#
_entry.id   AF-A0A364NSI0-F1
#
_cell.length_a   1.000
_cell.length_b   1.000
_cell.length_c   1.000
_cell.angle_alpha   90.00
_cell.angle_beta   90.00
_cell.angle_gamma   90.00
#
_symmetry.space_group_name_H-M   'P 1'
#
loop_
_entity.id
_entity.type
_entity.pdbx_description
1 polymer ?
#
loop_
_entity_poly.entity_id
_entity_poly.type
_entity_poly.pdbx_seq_one_letter_code
_entity_poly.pdbx_strand_id
1 'polypeptide(L)'
;MGDTDIVSVERLTEGAAALLNQLASARRDVILLRHRLQTIGRLTPSAVADLARADEEFRVSIERVRAICDLQVDTVTKINSLPEDDA
;
A
#
# COMPACT_ATOMS: atom_id res chain seq x y z
N MET A 1 30.72 -13.54 11.72
CA MET A 1 30.15 -13.70 10.37
C MET A 1 28.77 -13.07 10.46
N GLY A 2 28.63 -11.86 9.90
CA GLY A 2 27.47 -11.01 10.12
C GLY A 2 26.27 -11.65 9.45
N ASP A 3 25.35 -12.13 10.28
CA ASP A 3 24.01 -12.57 9.93
C ASP A 3 23.28 -11.34 9.37
N THR A 4 23.55 -11.04 8.09
CA THR A 4 22.79 -10.04 7.36
C THR A 4 21.47 -10.74 7.08
N ASP A 5 20.58 -10.73 8.08
CA ASP A 5 19.22 -11.26 8.01
C ASP A 5 18.47 -10.43 6.97
N ILE A 6 18.72 -10.72 5.69
CA ILE A 6 18.03 -10.12 4.56
C ILE A 6 16.57 -10.49 4.78
N VAL A 7 15.74 -9.45 4.95
CA VAL A 7 14.30 -9.62 5.19
C VAL A 7 13.74 -10.59 4.13
N SER A 8 13.17 -11.70 4.59
CA SER A 8 12.63 -12.71 3.68
C SER A 8 11.52 -12.12 2.81
N VAL A 9 11.34 -12.69 1.61
CA VAL A 9 10.25 -12.32 0.71
C VAL A 9 8.90 -12.43 1.42
N GLU A 10 8.70 -13.46 2.26
CA GLU A 10 7.46 -13.61 3.04
C GLU A 10 7.22 -12.40 3.95
N ARG A 11 8.23 -12.01 4.75
CA ARG A 11 8.09 -10.86 5.66
C ARG A 11 7.82 -9.55 4.92
N LEU A 12 8.42 -9.34 3.74
CA LEU A 12 8.15 -8.18 2.90
C LEU A 12 6.69 -8.18 2.40
N THR A 13 6.23 -9.32 1.88
CA THR A 13 4.87 -9.45 1.35
C THR A 13 3.80 -9.34 2.43
N GLU A 14 4.05 -9.86 3.65
CA GLU A 14 3.13 -9.72 4.79
C GLU A 14 2.99 -8.26 5.24
N GLY A 15 4.11 -7.55 5.37
CA GLY A 15 4.10 -6.13 5.72
C GLY A 15 3.36 -5.28 4.69
N ALA A 16 3.62 -5.53 3.40
CA ALA A 16 2.91 -4.87 2.31
C ALA A 16 1.40 -5.21 2.33
N ALA A 17 1.03 -6.47 2.55
CA ALA A 17 -0.37 -6.90 2.61
C ALA A 17 -1.12 -6.21 3.76
N ALA A 18 -0.52 -6.11 4.95
CA ALA A 18 -1.11 -5.40 6.09
C ALA A 18 -1.36 -3.92 5.77
N LEU A 19 -0.37 -3.23 5.19
CA LEU A 19 -0.49 -1.83 4.81
C LEU A 19 -1.53 -1.62 3.70
N LEU A 20 -1.56 -2.49 2.69
CA LEU A 20 -2.55 -2.46 1.62
C LEU A 20 -3.97 -2.64 2.16
N ASN A 21 -4.17 -3.55 3.12
CA ASN A 21 -5.46 -3.75 3.77
C ASN A 21 -5.91 -2.50 4.55
N GLN A 22 -5.00 -1.85 5.26
CA GLN A 22 -5.28 -0.59 5.97
C GLN A 22 -5.67 0.53 5.00
N LEU A 23 -4.89 0.73 3.92
CA LEU A 23 -5.20 1.72 2.89
C LEU A 23 -6.54 1.44 2.20
N ALA A 24 -6.82 0.18 1.87
CA ALA A 24 -8.10 -0.23 1.28
C ALA A 24 -9.27 -0.04 2.25
N SER A 25 -9.06 -0.21 3.56
CA SER A 25 -10.06 0.12 4.57
C SER A 25 -10.32 1.62 4.65
N ALA A 26 -9.28 2.44 4.76
CA ALA A 26 -9.42 3.89 4.84
C ALA A 26 -10.09 4.47 3.58
N ARG A 27 -9.76 3.94 2.39
CA ARG A 27 -10.45 4.29 1.14
C ARG A 27 -11.94 3.96 1.18
N ARG A 28 -12.32 2.78 1.69
CA ARG A 28 -13.74 2.41 1.87
C ARG A 28 -14.45 3.37 2.82
N ASP A 29 -13.78 3.84 3.86
CA ASP A 29 -14.36 4.81 4.80
C ASP A 29 -14.65 6.16 4.12
N VAL A 30 -13.79 6.62 3.20
CA VAL A 30 -14.05 7.81 2.36
C VAL A 30 -15.32 7.63 1.51
N ILE A 31 -15.46 6.47 0.85
CA ILE A 31 -16.63 6.14 0.03
C ILE A 31 -17.90 6.11 0.89
N LEU A 32 -17.84 5.49 2.07
CA LEU A 32 -18.95 5.42 3.02
C LEU A 32 -19.34 6.80 3.54
N LEU A 33 -18.35 7.66 3.86
CA LEU A 33 -18.59 9.03 4.29
C LEU A 33 -19.29 9.84 3.21
N ARG A 34 -18.84 9.73 1.95
CA ARG A 34 -19.51 10.36 0.81
C ARG A 34 -20.96 9.92 0.68
N HIS A 35 -21.21 8.61 0.72
CA HIS A 35 -22.56 8.06 0.66
C HIS A 35 -23.44 8.60 1.79
N ARG A 36 -22.94 8.58 3.03
CA ARG A 36 -23.67 9.10 4.20
C ARG A 36 -24.04 10.57 4.04
N LEU A 37 -23.09 11.42 3.64
CA LEU A 37 -23.33 12.85 3.40
C LEU A 37 -24.37 13.08 2.31
N GLN A 38 -24.34 12.26 1.25
CA GLN A 38 -25.35 12.30 0.18
C GLN A 38 -26.73 11.93 0.69
N THR A 39 -26.85 10.83 1.46
CA THR A 39 -28.11 10.35 2.02
C THR A 39 -28.76 11.39 2.93
N ILE A 40 -27.99 12.12 3.74
CA ILE A 40 -28.52 13.14 4.66
C ILE A 40 -28.64 14.54 4.02
N GLY A 41 -28.37 14.68 2.71
CA GLY A 41 -28.45 15.96 2.00
C GLY A 41 -27.40 17.00 2.45
N ARG A 42 -26.27 16.55 2.99
CA ARG A 42 -25.16 17.41 3.49
C ARG A 42 -23.91 17.37 2.62
N LEU A 43 -23.98 16.74 1.44
CA LEU A 43 -22.87 16.68 0.51
C LEU A 43 -22.73 18.02 -0.22
N THR A 44 -21.84 18.89 0.27
CA THR A 44 -21.54 20.17 -0.38
C THR A 44 -20.55 19.98 -1.54
N PRO A 45 -20.47 20.93 -2.50
CA PRO A 45 -19.48 20.87 -3.57
C PRO A 45 -18.02 20.80 -3.07
N SER A 46 -17.71 21.51 -1.98
CA SER A 46 -16.38 21.44 -1.35
C SER A 46 -16.10 20.04 -0.79
N ALA A 47 -17.06 19.44 -0.07
CA ALA A 47 -16.92 18.08 0.43
C ALA A 47 -16.78 17.05 -0.69
N VAL A 48 -17.44 17.25 -1.84
CA VAL A 48 -17.23 16.40 -3.03
C VAL A 48 -15.79 16.47 -3.52
N ALA A 49 -15.23 17.68 -3.64
CA ALA A 49 -13.86 17.87 -4.09
C ALA A 49 -12.85 17.25 -3.10
N ASP A 50 -13.04 17.46 -1.81
CA ASP A 50 -12.16 16.92 -0.77
C ASP A 50 -12.20 15.39 -0.71
N LEU A 51 -13.40 14.79 -0.78
CA LEU A 51 -13.57 13.33 -0.77
C LEU A 51 -13.06 12.68 -2.06
N ALA A 52 -13.24 13.33 -3.21
CA ALA A 52 -12.68 12.86 -4.47
C ALA A 52 -11.15 12.89 -4.44
N ARG A 53 -10.56 13.95 -3.88
CA ARG A 53 -9.12 14.04 -3.67
C ARG A 53 -8.63 12.94 -2.73
N ALA A 54 -9.30 12.73 -1.60
CA ALA A 54 -8.93 11.69 -0.65
C ALA A 54 -8.98 10.28 -1.28
N ASP A 55 -10.03 9.97 -2.07
CA ASP A 55 -10.13 8.68 -2.78
C ASP A 55 -8.94 8.46 -3.74
N GLU A 56 -8.58 9.51 -4.48
CA GLU A 56 -7.46 9.49 -5.41
C GLU A 56 -6.11 9.32 -4.70
N GLU A 57 -5.87 10.03 -3.61
CA GLU A 57 -4.64 9.88 -2.81
C GLU A 57 -4.50 8.47 -2.24
N PHE A 58 -5.60 7.85 -1.78
CA PHE A 58 -5.58 6.45 -1.35
C PHE A 58 -5.33 5.48 -2.51
N ARG A 59 -5.93 5.72 -3.68
CA ARG A 59 -5.67 4.92 -4.89
C ARG A 59 -4.18 4.95 -5.27
N VAL A 60 -3.60 6.14 -5.35
CA VAL A 60 -2.18 6.34 -5.65
C VAL A 60 -1.29 5.70 -4.60
N SER A 61 -1.64 5.82 -3.31
CA SER A 61 -0.88 5.21 -2.22
C SER A 61 -0.87 3.69 -2.30
N ILE A 62 -2.01 3.06 -2.61
CA ILE A 62 -2.12 1.61 -2.83
C ILE A 62 -1.21 1.16 -3.99
N GLU A 63 -1.24 1.88 -5.10
CA GLU A 63 -0.39 1.58 -6.27
C GLU A 63 1.09 1.72 -5.95
N ARG A 64 1.47 2.76 -5.19
CA ARG A 64 2.86 2.95 -4.73
C ARG A 64 3.33 1.84 -3.82
N VAL A 65 2.52 1.41 -2.85
CA VAL A 65 2.90 0.31 -1.94
C VAL A 65 3.11 -0.99 -2.72
N ARG A 66 2.25 -1.29 -3.71
CA ARG A 66 2.45 -2.44 -4.60
C ARG A 66 3.77 -2.34 -5.36
N ALA A 67 4.02 -1.22 -6.03
CA ALA A 67 5.24 -1.03 -6.81
C ALA A 67 6.51 -1.12 -5.95
N ILE A 68 6.50 -0.55 -4.75
CA ILE A 68 7.62 -0.65 -3.81
C ILE A 68 7.83 -2.11 -3.37
N CYS A 69 6.76 -2.82 -3.00
CA CYS A 69 6.85 -4.23 -2.64
C CYS A 69 7.42 -5.08 -3.77
N ASP A 70 6.96 -4.87 -5.00
CA ASP A 70 7.46 -5.60 -6.18
C ASP A 70 8.96 -5.35 -6.38
N LEU A 71 9.42 -4.10 -6.26
CA LEU A 71 10.84 -3.74 -6.34
C LEU A 71 11.66 -4.38 -5.22
N GLN A 72 11.14 -4.42 -3.99
CA GLN A 72 11.82 -5.05 -2.86
C GLN A 72 11.93 -6.56 -3.05
N VAL A 73 10.87 -7.23 -3.48
CA VAL A 73 10.85 -8.67 -3.76
C VAL A 73 11.84 -9.01 -4.88
N ASP A 74 11.79 -8.30 -6.01
CA ASP A 74 12.71 -8.49 -7.13
C ASP A 74 14.18 -8.31 -6.69
N THR A 75 14.46 -7.28 -5.87
CA THR A 75 15.79 -7.04 -5.33
C THR A 75 16.27 -8.19 -4.44
N VAL A 76 15.44 -8.65 -3.50
CA VAL A 76 15.78 -9.78 -2.61
C VAL A 76 15.96 -11.07 -3.40
N THR A 77 15.09 -11.36 -4.37
CA THR A 77 15.23 -12.53 -5.25
C THR A 77 16.54 -12.50 -6.04
N LYS A 78 16.94 -11.34 -6.57
CA LYS A 78 18.22 -11.18 -7.26
C LYS A 78 19.41 -11.42 -6.34
N ILE A 79 19.40 -10.85 -5.11
CA ILE A 79 20.46 -11.06 -4.13
C ILE A 79 20.58 -12.54 -3.77
N ASN A 80 19.46 -13.21 -3.50
CA ASN A 80 19.44 -14.64 -3.13
C ASN A 80 19.84 -15.58 -4.29
N SER A 81 19.85 -15.08 -5.53
CA SER A 81 20.27 -15.83 -6.71
C SER A 81 21.75 -15.60 -7.07
N LEU A 82 22.44 -14.72 -6.34
CA LEU A 82 23.88 -14.55 -6.51
C LEU A 82 24.57 -15.83 -6.01
N PRO A 83 25.55 -16.36 -6.76
CA PRO A 83 26.35 -17.46 -6.27
C PRO A 83 27.02 -17.03 -4.95
N GLU A 84 27.03 -17.91 -3.95
CA GLU A 84 27.92 -17.73 -2.81
C GLU A 84 29.34 -17.68 -3.39
N ASP A 85 30.01 -16.53 -3.25
CA ASP A 85 31.44 -16.47 -3.57
C ASP A 85 32.12 -17.48 -2.64
N ASP A 86 32.53 -18.61 -3.20
CA ASP A 86 33.41 -19.59 -2.55
C ASP A 86 34.68 -18.85 -2.09
N ALA A 87 34.72 -18.49 -0.80
CA ALA A 87 35.87 -17.88 -0.13
C ALA A 87 36.52 -18.87 0.84
#